data_AF-A0A8T5B471-F1
#
_entry.id   AF-A0A8T5B471-F1
#
_cell.length_a   1.000
_cell.length_b   1.000
_cell.length_c   1.000
_cell.angle_alpha   90.00
_cell.angle_beta   90.00
_cell.angle_gamma   90.00
#
_symmetry.space_group_name_H-M   'P 1'
#
loop_
_entity.id
_entity.type
_entity.pdbx_description
1 polymer ?
#
loop_
_entity_poly.entity_id
_entity_poly.type
_entity_poly.pdbx_seq_one_letter_code
_entity_poly.pdbx_strand_id
1 'polypeptide(L)'
;EDGTCRLPRYEFYESTRTKPHLLIACSDEGIFLDDPEGGYDVMENLTQVSSDLQASNLILIDNIQAEPENLLYVASTSKRLAGRLKNLNVKFLGDTWLAGPAGILLGLCNLKSIDGLGIFINQTFEDNPERKAEASLNLIRDLFKIEYA
;
A
#
# COMPACT_ATOMS: atom_id res chain seq x y z
N GLU A 1 -23.60 -7.64 8.53
CA GLU A 1 -23.87 -8.30 7.24
C GLU A 1 -25.33 -8.73 7.21
N ASP A 2 -26.00 -8.61 6.06
CA ASP A 2 -27.44 -8.86 5.88
C ASP A 2 -27.76 -10.26 5.34
N GLY A 3 -26.74 -11.12 5.20
CA GLY A 3 -26.87 -12.49 4.70
C GLY A 3 -26.88 -12.62 3.18
N THR A 4 -26.53 -11.55 2.44
CA THR A 4 -26.43 -11.59 0.98
C THR A 4 -25.10 -12.18 0.51
N CYS A 5 -25.14 -13.04 -0.51
CA CYS A 5 -23.94 -13.59 -1.16
C CYS A 5 -23.49 -12.70 -2.32
N ARG A 6 -22.16 -12.52 -2.48
CA ARG A 6 -21.54 -11.81 -3.61
C ARG A 6 -20.18 -12.41 -3.97
N LEU A 7 -19.71 -12.15 -5.18
CA LEU A 7 -18.35 -12.50 -5.61
C LEU A 7 -17.30 -11.61 -4.89
N PRO A 8 -16.08 -12.13 -4.65
CA PRO A 8 -14.94 -11.31 -4.23
C PRO A 8 -14.63 -10.22 -5.24
N ARG A 9 -14.28 -9.03 -4.77
CA ARG A 9 -13.94 -7.87 -5.61
C ARG A 9 -13.01 -6.90 -4.90
N TYR A 10 -12.44 -6.01 -5.70
CA TYR A 10 -11.95 -4.74 -5.18
C TYR A 10 -13.09 -3.74 -5.08
N GLU A 11 -13.21 -3.09 -3.93
CA GLU A 11 -14.11 -1.96 -3.70
C GLU A 11 -13.29 -0.68 -3.58
N PHE A 12 -13.74 0.36 -4.27
CA PHE A 12 -13.10 1.67 -4.27
C PHE A 12 -13.91 2.65 -3.44
N TYR A 13 -13.24 3.33 -2.53
CA TYR A 13 -13.78 4.40 -1.70
C TYR A 13 -13.03 5.69 -2.00
N GLU A 14 -13.76 6.74 -2.35
CA GLU A 14 -13.17 8.05 -2.62
C GLU A 14 -13.48 9.06 -1.51
N SER A 15 -12.54 9.99 -1.31
CA SER A 15 -12.75 11.20 -0.52
C SER A 15 -12.18 12.40 -1.25
N THR A 16 -13.07 13.30 -1.66
CA THR A 16 -12.72 14.61 -2.22
C THR A 16 -12.71 15.71 -1.14
N ARG A 17 -12.98 15.36 0.12
CA ARG A 17 -12.96 16.28 1.27
C ARG A 17 -11.59 16.42 1.91
N THR A 18 -10.59 15.69 1.41
CA THR A 18 -9.22 15.77 1.90
C THR A 18 -8.32 16.40 0.84
N LYS A 19 -7.25 17.06 1.27
CA LYS A 19 -6.14 17.44 0.39
C LYS A 19 -4.88 16.66 0.81
N PRO A 20 -4.27 15.87 -0.09
CA PRO A 20 -4.77 15.48 -1.42
C PRO A 20 -6.08 14.66 -1.36
N HIS A 21 -6.81 14.59 -2.48
CA HIS A 21 -7.94 13.65 -2.60
C HIS A 21 -7.44 12.21 -2.43
N LEU A 22 -8.28 11.36 -1.87
CA LEU A 22 -7.95 9.97 -1.59
C LEU A 22 -8.84 9.04 -2.39
N LEU A 23 -8.25 7.98 -2.93
CA LEU A 23 -8.94 6.79 -3.43
C LEU A 23 -8.34 5.59 -2.70
N ILE A 24 -9.19 4.79 -2.05
CA ILE A 24 -8.80 3.61 -1.28
C ILE A 24 -9.39 2.40 -1.98
N ALA A 25 -8.56 1.46 -2.35
CA ALA A 25 -8.97 0.17 -2.90
C ALA A 25 -8.81 -0.91 -1.83
N CYS A 26 -9.90 -1.61 -1.50
CA CYS A 26 -9.91 -2.72 -0.56
C CYS A 26 -10.34 -3.99 -1.30
N SER A 27 -9.75 -5.13 -0.99
CA SER A 27 -10.17 -6.43 -1.53
C SER A 27 -10.79 -7.28 -0.44
N ASP A 28 -11.75 -8.14 -0.81
CA ASP A 28 -12.29 -9.17 0.08
C ASP A 28 -11.25 -10.24 0.42
N GLU A 29 -10.38 -10.57 -0.54
CA GLU A 29 -9.32 -11.57 -0.40
C GLU A 29 -8.00 -11.08 -1.00
N GLY A 30 -6.89 -11.66 -0.54
CA GLY A 30 -5.59 -11.45 -1.18
C GLY A 30 -5.55 -12.10 -2.57
N ILE A 31 -4.67 -11.59 -3.44
CA ILE A 31 -4.35 -12.29 -4.69
C ILE A 31 -3.45 -13.48 -4.36
N PHE A 32 -3.86 -14.67 -4.79
CA PHE A 32 -3.16 -15.91 -4.54
C PHE A 32 -1.97 -16.09 -5.49
N LEU A 33 -0.87 -16.65 -4.98
CA LEU A 33 0.36 -16.89 -5.74
C LEU A 33 0.25 -18.06 -6.73
N ASP A 34 -0.83 -18.85 -6.62
CA ASP A 34 -1.05 -20.05 -7.42
C ASP A 34 -1.45 -19.73 -8.87
N ASP A 35 -1.90 -18.49 -9.12
CA ASP A 35 -2.12 -17.92 -10.45
C ASP A 35 -1.38 -16.57 -10.57
N PRO A 36 -0.08 -16.60 -10.89
CA PRO A 36 0.71 -15.38 -10.99
C PRO A 36 0.22 -14.47 -12.13
N GLU A 37 -0.29 -15.03 -13.24
CA GLU A 37 -0.79 -14.27 -14.38
C GLU A 37 -2.01 -13.43 -13.98
N GLY A 38 -3.00 -14.04 -13.32
CA GLY A 38 -4.14 -13.31 -12.77
C GLY A 38 -3.72 -12.22 -11.78
N GLY A 39 -2.66 -12.47 -11.00
CA GLY A 39 -2.07 -11.46 -10.12
C GLY A 39 -1.48 -10.26 -10.84
N TYR A 40 -0.77 -10.47 -11.95
CA TYR A 40 -0.28 -9.39 -12.81
C TYR A 40 -1.42 -8.61 -13.43
N ASP A 41 -2.45 -9.27 -13.95
CA ASP A 41 -3.59 -8.61 -14.60
C ASP A 41 -4.35 -7.69 -13.63
N VAL A 42 -4.62 -8.17 -12.41
CA VAL A 42 -5.32 -7.37 -11.40
C VAL A 42 -4.47 -6.17 -10.95
N MET A 43 -3.18 -6.40 -10.68
CA MET A 43 -2.27 -5.32 -10.28
C MET A 43 -2.06 -4.30 -11.40
N GLU A 44 -1.99 -4.75 -12.66
CA GLU A 44 -1.94 -3.88 -13.83
C GLU A 44 -3.20 -3.01 -13.90
N ASN A 45 -4.39 -3.59 -13.76
CA ASN A 45 -5.64 -2.84 -13.75
C ASN A 45 -5.67 -1.78 -12.63
N LEU A 46 -5.18 -2.09 -11.42
CA LEU A 46 -5.08 -1.12 -10.32
C LEU A 46 -4.08 0.01 -10.62
N THR A 47 -2.94 -0.30 -11.24
CA THR A 47 -2.01 0.74 -11.69
C THR A 47 -2.59 1.59 -12.83
N GLN A 48 -3.43 1.01 -13.68
CA GLN A 48 -4.10 1.73 -14.76
C GLN A 48 -5.12 2.72 -14.22
N VAL A 49 -5.96 2.33 -13.25
CA VAL A 49 -6.88 3.26 -12.56
C VAL A 49 -6.12 4.45 -11.97
N SER A 50 -4.97 4.19 -11.34
CA SER A 50 -4.11 5.24 -10.77
C SER A 50 -3.58 6.19 -11.86
N SER A 51 -3.22 5.65 -13.03
CA SER A 51 -2.76 6.44 -14.18
C SER A 51 -3.88 7.29 -14.78
N ASP A 52 -5.06 6.70 -14.96
CA ASP A 52 -6.24 7.36 -15.53
C ASP A 52 -6.70 8.55 -14.67
N LEU A 53 -6.58 8.41 -13.35
CA LEU A 53 -6.88 9.47 -12.38
C LEU A 53 -5.72 10.46 -12.17
N GLN A 54 -4.59 10.26 -12.86
CA GLN A 54 -3.37 11.06 -12.70
C GLN A 54 -2.92 11.11 -11.24
N ALA A 55 -3.04 9.99 -10.53
CA ALA A 55 -2.68 9.87 -9.14
C ALA A 55 -1.19 10.19 -8.95
N SER A 56 -0.90 11.12 -8.05
CA SER A 56 0.48 11.54 -7.78
C SER A 56 1.32 10.47 -7.09
N ASN A 57 0.68 9.54 -6.37
CA ASN A 57 1.34 8.45 -5.67
C ASN A 57 0.40 7.25 -5.59
N LEU A 58 0.97 6.04 -5.59
CA LEU A 58 0.27 4.80 -5.30
C LEU A 58 0.84 4.21 -4.00
N ILE A 59 -0.03 4.00 -3.02
CA ILE A 59 0.35 3.50 -1.69
C ILE A 59 -0.26 2.11 -1.51
N LEU A 60 0.59 1.16 -1.18
CA LEU A 60 0.19 -0.18 -0.76
C LEU A 60 0.41 -0.34 0.74
N ILE A 61 -0.55 -0.97 1.41
CA ILE A 61 -0.41 -1.44 2.78
C ILE A 61 -0.50 -2.96 2.73
N ASP A 62 0.53 -3.64 3.24
CA ASP A 62 0.58 -5.10 3.31
C ASP A 62 1.28 -5.55 4.60
N ASN A 63 1.38 -6.85 4.83
CA ASN A 63 2.09 -7.45 5.95
C ASN A 63 3.47 -7.95 5.54
N ILE A 64 4.36 -8.08 6.52
CA ILE A 64 5.64 -8.76 6.35
C ILE A 64 6.03 -9.56 7.59
N GLN A 65 6.73 -10.68 7.37
CA GLN A 65 7.48 -11.35 8.42
C GLN A 65 8.92 -10.82 8.43
N ALA A 66 9.29 -10.14 9.50
CA ALA A 66 10.62 -9.61 9.71
C ALA A 66 11.01 -9.72 11.20
N GLU A 67 12.26 -9.44 11.53
CA GLU A 67 12.69 -9.31 12.92
C GLU A 67 11.87 -8.23 13.64
N PRO A 68 11.51 -8.42 14.93
CA PRO A 68 10.59 -7.56 15.70
C PRO A 68 11.25 -6.24 16.15
N GLU A 69 12.08 -5.64 15.29
CA GLU A 69 12.79 -4.39 15.58
C GLU A 69 11.93 -3.15 15.32
N ASN A 70 11.04 -3.22 14.33
CA ASN A 70 10.18 -2.11 13.92
C ASN A 70 8.77 -2.59 13.60
N LEU A 71 7.78 -1.75 13.93
CA LEU A 71 6.37 -2.00 13.63
C LEU A 71 6.10 -1.88 12.13
N LEU A 72 6.68 -0.86 11.48
CA LEU A 72 6.49 -0.57 10.06
C LEU A 72 7.82 -0.64 9.31
N TYR A 73 7.80 -1.34 8.20
CA TYR A 73 8.83 -1.30 7.17
C TYR A 73 8.30 -0.58 5.94
N VAL A 74 9.18 0.08 5.19
CA VAL A 74 8.81 0.81 3.98
C VAL A 74 9.68 0.46 2.78
N ALA A 75 9.08 0.41 1.61
CA ALA A 75 9.78 0.36 0.33
C ALA A 75 9.26 1.48 -0.59
N SER A 76 10.10 2.07 -1.41
CA SER A 76 9.67 3.14 -2.32
C SER A 76 10.33 3.02 -3.69
N THR A 77 9.56 3.34 -4.73
CA THR A 77 10.06 3.36 -6.12
C THR A 77 10.75 4.68 -6.48
N SER A 78 10.64 5.73 -5.65
CA SER A 78 11.18 7.06 -5.96
C SER A 78 12.13 7.58 -4.89
N LYS A 79 13.28 8.12 -5.34
CA LYS A 79 14.27 8.74 -4.44
C LYS A 79 13.68 9.92 -3.66
N ARG A 80 12.71 10.62 -4.27
CA ARG A 80 11.98 11.73 -3.66
C ARG A 80 11.13 11.28 -2.48
N LEU A 81 10.35 10.22 -2.65
CA LEU A 81 9.57 9.62 -1.57
C LEU A 81 10.47 9.04 -0.48
N ALA A 82 11.52 8.31 -0.87
CA ALA A 82 12.52 7.80 0.08
C ALA A 82 13.15 8.93 0.91
N GLY A 83 13.48 10.07 0.31
CA GLY A 83 14.01 11.23 1.02
C GLY A 83 13.07 11.79 2.09
N ARG A 84 11.76 11.78 1.85
CA ARG A 84 10.74 12.23 2.82
C ARG A 84 10.58 11.25 3.98
N LEU A 85 10.69 9.95 3.71
CA LEU A 85 10.58 8.88 4.70
C LEU A 85 11.76 8.85 5.67
N LYS A 86 12.96 9.28 5.27
CA LYS A 86 14.16 9.31 6.14
C LYS A 86 13.99 10.13 7.41
N ASN A 87 13.08 11.10 7.41
CA ASN A 87 12.82 11.97 8.56
C ASN A 87 11.70 11.44 9.47
N LEU A 88 11.15 10.27 9.16
CA LEU A 88 10.07 9.62 9.90
C LEU A 88 10.61 8.38 10.62
N ASN A 89 9.95 7.95 11.69
CA ASN A 89 10.34 6.78 12.48
C ASN A 89 9.92 5.48 11.78
N VAL A 90 10.52 5.21 10.61
CA VAL A 90 10.26 4.02 9.78
C VAL A 90 11.58 3.38 9.36
N LYS A 91 11.58 2.06 9.20
CA LYS A 91 12.74 1.32 8.69
C LYS A 91 12.54 0.99 7.22
N PHE A 92 13.53 1.29 6.39
CA PHE A 92 13.51 0.80 5.01
C PHE A 92 13.65 -0.72 5.01
N LEU A 93 12.86 -1.36 4.16
CA LEU A 93 13.04 -2.74 3.79
C LEU A 93 14.47 -2.90 3.24
N GLY A 94 15.22 -3.89 3.73
CA GLY A 94 16.57 -4.19 3.23
C GLY A 94 16.54 -4.83 1.85
N ASP A 95 17.67 -5.45 1.44
CA ASP A 95 17.78 -6.25 0.22
C ASP A 95 16.97 -7.56 0.35
N THR A 96 15.64 -7.45 0.38
CA THR A 96 14.73 -8.57 0.43
C THR A 96 13.84 -8.60 -0.80
N TRP A 97 13.55 -9.81 -1.28
CA TRP A 97 12.61 -10.02 -2.36
C TRP A 97 11.18 -9.83 -1.83
N LEU A 98 10.46 -8.86 -2.40
CA LEU A 98 9.03 -8.69 -2.16
C LEU A 98 8.27 -9.63 -3.10
N ALA A 99 7.82 -10.77 -2.57
CA ALA A 99 6.98 -11.69 -3.32
C ALA A 99 5.52 -11.21 -3.38
N GLY A 100 4.80 -11.69 -4.39
CA GLY A 100 3.35 -11.53 -4.48
C GLY A 100 2.88 -10.13 -4.90
N PRO A 101 1.63 -9.78 -4.57
CA PRO A 101 0.97 -8.59 -5.11
C PRO A 101 1.73 -7.30 -4.79
N ALA A 102 2.35 -7.24 -3.62
CA ALA A 102 3.16 -6.09 -3.22
C ALA A 102 4.37 -5.85 -4.12
N GLY A 103 5.12 -6.90 -4.41
CA GLY A 103 6.26 -6.83 -5.31
C GLY A 103 5.84 -6.45 -6.73
N ILE A 104 4.78 -7.09 -7.23
CA ILE A 104 4.22 -6.83 -8.56
C ILE A 104 3.80 -5.36 -8.69
N LEU A 105 3.01 -4.86 -7.73
CA LEU A 105 2.46 -3.51 -7.77
C LEU A 105 3.56 -2.44 -7.71
N LEU A 106 4.54 -2.59 -6.82
CA LEU A 106 5.67 -1.66 -6.73
C LEU A 106 6.58 -1.76 -7.96
N GLY A 107 6.77 -2.97 -8.50
CA GLY A 107 7.48 -3.18 -9.77
C GLY A 107 6.79 -2.45 -10.93
N LEU A 108 5.47 -2.59 -11.06
CA LEU A 108 4.67 -1.89 -12.06
C LEU A 108 4.71 -0.37 -11.88
N CYS A 109 4.64 0.13 -10.64
CA CYS A 109 4.80 1.56 -10.37
C CYS A 109 6.15 2.07 -10.88
N ASN A 110 7.24 1.35 -10.60
CA ASN A 110 8.57 1.71 -11.08
C ASN A 110 8.65 1.69 -12.62
N LEU A 111 8.08 0.67 -13.28
CA LEU A 111 8.04 0.57 -14.75
C LEU A 111 7.23 1.70 -15.40
N LYS A 112 6.11 2.08 -14.79
CA LYS A 112 5.20 3.12 -15.29
C LYS A 112 5.55 4.54 -14.81
N SER A 113 6.70 4.71 -14.13
CA SER A 113 7.13 6.00 -13.55
C SER A 113 6.10 6.63 -12.59
N ILE A 114 5.38 5.80 -11.85
CA ILE A 114 4.46 6.18 -10.78
C ILE A 114 5.21 6.13 -9.45
N ASP A 115 5.05 7.17 -8.64
CA ASP A 115 5.64 7.25 -7.31
C ASP A 115 4.91 6.27 -6.36
N GLY A 116 5.53 5.10 -6.16
CA GLY A 116 5.02 3.98 -5.37
C GLY A 116 5.62 3.95 -3.97
N LEU A 117 4.78 3.61 -2.98
CA LEU A 117 5.15 3.39 -1.59
C LEU A 117 4.51 2.09 -1.09
N GLY A 118 5.33 1.16 -0.61
CA GLY A 118 4.87 0.02 0.17
C GLY A 118 5.06 0.30 1.66
N ILE A 119 4.00 0.14 2.44
CA ILE A 119 3.99 0.16 3.90
C ILE A 119 3.73 -1.28 4.36
N PHE A 120 4.71 -1.88 5.03
CA PHE A 120 4.67 -3.27 5.45
C PHE A 120 4.57 -3.36 6.96
N ILE A 121 3.45 -3.88 7.44
CA ILE A 121 3.18 -4.08 8.87
C ILE A 121 3.90 -5.36 9.32
N ASN A 122 4.76 -5.23 10.32
CA ASN A 122 5.47 -6.38 10.85
C ASN A 122 4.54 -7.27 11.69
N GLN A 123 4.33 -8.50 11.24
CA GLN A 123 3.45 -9.45 11.93
C GLN A 123 4.00 -9.92 13.27
N THR A 124 5.33 -9.88 13.47
CA THR A 124 6.00 -10.43 14.66
C THR A 124 6.17 -9.42 15.80
N PHE A 125 5.95 -8.12 15.54
CA PHE A 125 6.26 -7.04 16.49
C PHE A 125 5.29 -7.00 17.68
N GLU A 126 3.99 -7.01 17.42
CA GLU A 126 2.93 -7.03 18.44
C GLU A 126 1.61 -7.51 17.82
N ASP A 127 0.66 -8.01 18.62
CA ASP A 127 -0.66 -8.45 18.16
C ASP A 127 -1.76 -7.45 18.54
N ASN A 128 -1.63 -6.20 18.07
CA ASN A 128 -2.65 -5.17 18.22
C ASN A 128 -3.01 -4.57 16.84
N PRO A 129 -4.17 -4.95 16.26
CA PRO A 129 -4.57 -4.50 14.93
C PRO A 129 -4.89 -2.99 14.86
N GLU A 130 -5.49 -2.43 15.91
CA GLU A 130 -5.84 -1.00 15.97
C GLU A 130 -4.57 -0.14 15.93
N ARG A 131 -3.55 -0.52 16.72
CA ARG A 131 -2.27 0.19 16.76
C ARG A 131 -1.51 0.09 15.45
N LYS A 132 -1.54 -1.07 14.78
CA LYS A 132 -0.97 -1.28 13.43
C LYS A 132 -1.64 -0.40 12.39
N ALA A 133 -2.97 -0.32 12.41
CA ALA A 133 -3.74 0.53 11.52
C ALA A 133 -3.47 2.02 11.79
N GLU A 134 -3.48 2.44 13.06
CA GLU A 134 -3.19 3.81 13.47
C GLU A 134 -1.78 4.25 13.05
N ALA A 135 -0.77 3.40 13.27
CA ALA A 135 0.60 3.70 12.85
C ALA A 135 0.71 3.89 11.34
N SER A 136 0.07 3.02 10.55
CA SER A 136 0.05 3.10 9.09
C SER A 136 -0.64 4.38 8.60
N LEU A 137 -1.79 4.72 9.21
CA LEU A 137 -2.52 5.94 8.89
C LEU A 137 -1.71 7.19 9.27
N ASN A 138 -1.09 7.22 10.44
CA ASN A 138 -0.26 8.33 10.88
C ASN A 138 0.93 8.54 9.95
N LEU A 139 1.58 7.46 9.51
CA LEU A 139 2.64 7.54 8.50
C LEU A 139 2.16 8.19 7.20
N ILE A 140 1.00 7.76 6.69
CA ILE A 140 0.42 8.34 5.46
C ILE A 140 0.07 9.82 5.67
N ARG A 141 -0.55 10.17 6.81
CA ARG A 141 -0.90 11.56 7.14
C ARG A 141 0.34 12.44 7.24
N ASP A 142 1.38 11.99 7.93
CA ASP A 142 2.61 12.74 8.13
C ASP A 142 3.39 12.90 6.84
N LEU A 143 3.42 11.85 6.02
CA LEU A 143 4.10 11.88 4.74
C LEU A 143 3.38 12.81 3.78
N PHE A 144 2.08 12.62 3.56
CA PHE A 144 1.31 13.31 2.51
C PHE A 144 0.61 14.58 2.97
N LYS A 145 0.70 14.93 4.26
CA LYS A 145 0.07 16.12 4.86
C LYS A 145 -1.42 16.17 4.55
N ILE A 146 -2.11 15.07 4.86
CA ILE A 146 -3.56 14.95 4.62
C ILE A 146 -4.29 15.94 5.53
N GLU A 147 -4.93 16.92 4.91
CA GLU A 147 -5.74 17.94 5.56
C GLU A 147 -7.22 17.72 5.22
N TYR A 148 -8.11 17.91 6.19
CA TYR A 148 -9.56 17.91 5.95
C TYR A 148 -9.98 19.32 5.52
N ALA A 149 -10.63 19.42 4.37
CA ALA A 149 -11.19 20.65 3.82
C ALA A 149 -12.62 20.90 4.33
#